data_AF-A0A522TSB1-F1
#
_entry.id   AF-A0A522TSB1-F1
#
_cell.length_a   1.000
_cell.length_b   1.000
_cell.length_c   1.000
_cell.angle_alpha   90.00
_cell.angle_beta   90.00
_cell.angle_gamma   90.00
#
_symmetry.space_group_name_H-M   'P 1'
#
loop_
_entity.id
_entity.type
_entity.pdbx_description
1 polymer ?
#
loop_
_entity_poly.entity_id
_entity_poly.type
_entity_poly.pdbx_seq_one_letter_code
_entity_poly.pdbx_strand_id
1 'polypeptide(L)'
;MRLMMIPLMLAAVATASHAQSTASPTSPIEGMDHMHMGHAAHMAAMAKAQRQQQVSELGKDVMPFSLAATLHVFTKDAEGGVQQVIARDKADAKQTSLIRRHLQEIREQFLAGDFLGPSHIHGAQMPGLAELSVAKPGQISIGYEDVTGGAELAYRTSDPALVVAIHRWFDAQVSDHGKDAMVGHAH
;
A
#
# COMPACT_ATOMS: atom_id res chain seq x y z
N MET A 1 34.56 46.25 10.99
CA MET A 1 35.54 46.86 11.92
C MET A 1 36.09 45.77 12.83
N ARG A 2 37.41 45.58 12.79
CA ARG A 2 38.19 44.69 13.65
C ARG A 2 38.26 45.26 15.07
N LEU A 3 38.22 44.38 16.08
CA LEU A 3 38.86 44.57 17.39
C LEU A 3 38.77 43.21 18.11
N MET A 4 39.75 42.65 18.82
CA MET A 4 41.20 42.74 18.91
C MET A 4 41.54 41.48 19.71
N MET A 5 42.57 40.73 19.32
CA MET A 5 43.13 39.68 20.17
C MET A 5 44.29 40.24 21.03
N ILE A 6 44.68 39.40 22.01
CA ILE A 6 45.99 39.27 22.70
C ILE A 6 46.26 40.34 23.80
N PRO A 7 47.18 40.19 24.79
CA PRO A 7 47.91 39.03 25.42
C PRO A 7 47.81 39.02 26.99
N LEU A 8 48.07 37.98 27.82
CA LEU A 8 49.29 37.19 28.17
C LEU A 8 49.71 37.36 29.67
N MET A 9 50.23 36.26 30.28
CA MET A 9 51.08 36.14 31.51
C MET A 9 50.42 36.34 32.90
N LEU A 10 50.82 35.71 34.01
CA LEU A 10 51.70 34.58 34.42
C LEU A 10 51.61 34.49 35.97
N ALA A 11 52.02 33.36 36.57
CA ALA A 11 52.40 33.07 37.98
C ALA A 11 51.35 32.28 38.81
N ALA A 12 51.58 31.01 39.19
CA ALA A 12 52.48 30.46 40.24
C ALA A 12 51.99 30.85 41.67
N VAL A 13 51.82 30.00 42.71
CA VAL A 13 52.45 28.72 43.13
C VAL A 13 51.71 28.18 44.40
N ALA A 14 51.75 26.84 44.65
CA ALA A 14 51.65 26.09 45.95
C ALA A 14 50.40 26.26 46.88
N THR A 15 49.91 25.31 47.69
CA THR A 15 50.27 23.94 48.15
C THR A 15 49.10 23.33 48.93
N ALA A 16 49.08 21.99 49.01
CA ALA A 16 48.59 21.12 50.10
C ALA A 16 47.09 21.03 50.44
N SER A 17 46.51 19.84 50.19
CA SER A 17 46.30 18.78 51.22
C SER A 17 44.96 18.03 51.06
N HIS A 18 45.07 16.70 51.18
CA HIS A 18 44.08 15.64 51.32
C HIS A 18 42.66 16.01 51.77
N ALA A 19 41.63 15.45 51.09
CA ALA A 19 40.82 14.35 51.65
C ALA A 19 39.74 13.86 50.66
N GLN A 20 39.56 12.53 50.70
CA GLN A 20 38.60 11.68 50.00
C GLN A 20 37.16 12.21 49.93
N SER A 21 36.48 12.06 48.79
CA SER A 21 35.16 11.41 48.79
C SER A 21 34.82 10.85 47.41
N THR A 22 34.45 9.59 47.41
CA THR A 22 34.14 8.72 46.29
C THR A 22 32.71 8.94 45.79
N ALA A 23 32.54 9.22 44.50
CA ALA A 23 31.32 8.86 43.76
C ALA A 23 31.64 8.83 42.26
N SER A 24 31.61 7.64 41.66
CA SER A 24 31.68 7.47 40.21
C SER A 24 30.40 8.01 39.55
N PRO A 25 30.47 8.70 38.41
CA PRO A 25 29.28 9.02 37.63
C PRO A 25 28.82 7.76 36.90
N THR A 26 27.63 7.27 37.21
CA THR A 26 26.92 6.30 36.37
C THR A 26 26.44 7.01 35.11
N SER A 27 27.04 6.65 33.96
CA SER A 27 26.48 6.97 32.65
C SER A 27 25.05 6.39 32.53
N PRO A 28 24.11 7.07 31.84
CA PRO A 28 22.85 6.43 31.49
C PRO A 28 23.14 5.33 30.47
N ILE A 29 22.68 4.12 30.74
CA ILE A 29 22.73 3.01 29.81
C ILE A 29 21.68 3.29 28.73
N GLU A 30 22.14 3.87 27.63
CA GLU A 30 21.44 3.91 26.35
C GLU A 30 21.39 2.47 25.81
N GLY A 31 20.32 1.75 26.14
CA GLY A 31 20.23 0.33 25.81
C GLY A 31 18.86 -0.26 26.06
N MET A 32 17.82 0.27 25.42
CA MET A 32 16.48 -0.33 25.56
C MET A 32 15.49 -0.16 24.39
N ASP A 33 15.95 0.09 23.15
CA ASP A 33 15.04 0.28 22.00
C ASP A 33 15.08 -0.80 20.90
N HIS A 34 15.97 -1.80 20.99
CA HIS A 34 16.19 -2.74 19.87
C HIS A 34 15.36 -4.05 19.89
N MET A 35 14.72 -4.42 21.02
CA MET A 35 13.95 -5.69 21.12
C MET A 35 12.44 -5.52 20.89
N HIS A 36 11.88 -4.32 21.09
CA HIS A 36 10.44 -4.08 20.96
C HIS A 36 9.98 -3.95 19.49
N MET A 37 10.86 -3.42 18.62
CA MET A 37 10.57 -3.21 17.19
C MET A 37 10.40 -4.53 16.41
N GLY A 38 11.08 -5.61 16.82
CA GLY A 38 11.00 -6.91 16.15
C GLY A 38 9.67 -7.64 16.37
N HIS A 39 9.11 -7.55 17.58
CA HIS A 39 7.85 -8.23 17.90
C HIS A 39 6.65 -7.57 17.22
N ALA A 40 6.55 -6.24 17.27
CA ALA A 40 5.45 -5.51 16.63
C ALA A 40 5.44 -5.69 15.09
N ALA A 41 6.60 -5.60 14.45
CA ALA A 41 6.72 -5.82 13.01
C ALA A 41 6.38 -7.26 12.61
N HIS A 42 6.79 -8.25 13.42
CA HIS A 42 6.42 -9.64 13.19
C HIS A 42 4.91 -9.87 13.30
N MET A 43 4.27 -9.33 14.33
CA MET A 43 2.81 -9.44 14.50
C MET A 43 2.06 -8.75 13.35
N ALA A 44 2.53 -7.60 12.88
CA ALA A 44 1.96 -6.92 11.72
C ALA A 44 2.09 -7.75 10.43
N ALA A 45 3.23 -8.41 10.21
CA ALA A 45 3.44 -9.30 9.07
C ALA A 45 2.51 -10.53 9.12
N MET A 46 2.33 -11.13 10.30
CA MET A 46 1.39 -12.24 10.50
C MET A 46 -0.06 -11.82 10.25
N ALA A 47 -0.48 -10.66 10.78
CA ALA A 47 -1.82 -10.12 10.53
C ALA A 47 -2.05 -9.84 9.04
N LYS A 48 -1.04 -9.30 8.33
CA LYS A 48 -1.10 -9.09 6.88
C LYS A 48 -1.23 -10.42 6.11
N ALA A 49 -0.43 -11.42 6.46
CA ALA A 49 -0.51 -12.74 5.83
C ALA A 49 -1.89 -13.40 6.04
N GLN A 50 -2.43 -13.30 7.25
CA GLN A 50 -3.79 -13.79 7.55
C GLN A 50 -4.85 -13.05 6.71
N ARG A 51 -4.74 -11.72 6.59
CA ARG A 51 -5.65 -10.92 5.75
C ARG A 51 -5.59 -11.35 4.28
N GLN A 52 -4.38 -11.54 3.73
CA GLN A 52 -4.20 -11.99 2.35
C GLN A 52 -4.76 -13.39 2.12
N GLN A 53 -4.61 -14.29 3.09
CA GLN A 53 -5.23 -15.61 3.03
C GLN A 53 -6.76 -15.52 3.00
N GLN A 54 -7.36 -14.69 3.85
CA GLN A 54 -8.81 -14.48 3.86
C GLN A 54 -9.31 -13.92 2.52
N VAL A 55 -8.61 -12.94 1.96
CA VAL A 55 -8.90 -12.37 0.63
C VAL A 55 -8.82 -13.44 -0.46
N SER A 56 -7.80 -14.30 -0.42
CA SER A 56 -7.67 -15.41 -1.37
C SER A 56 -8.79 -16.45 -1.25
N GLU A 57 -9.33 -16.66 -0.05
CA GLU A 57 -10.44 -17.58 0.18
C GLU A 57 -11.77 -16.97 -0.31
N LEU A 58 -12.10 -15.75 0.12
CA LEU A 58 -13.31 -15.03 -0.28
C LEU A 58 -13.32 -14.68 -1.77
N GLY A 59 -12.14 -14.48 -2.37
CA GLY A 59 -11.98 -14.23 -3.78
C GLY A 59 -12.59 -15.32 -4.67
N LYS A 60 -12.69 -16.57 -4.19
CA LYS A 60 -13.29 -17.69 -4.93
C LYS A 60 -14.80 -17.52 -5.16
N ASP A 61 -15.46 -16.71 -4.34
CA ASP A 61 -16.90 -16.44 -4.44
C ASP A 61 -17.22 -15.40 -5.53
N VAL A 62 -16.24 -14.57 -5.90
CA VAL A 62 -16.44 -13.40 -6.75
C VAL A 62 -15.62 -13.46 -8.03
N MET A 63 -14.37 -13.92 -7.96
CA MET A 63 -13.48 -14.05 -9.11
C MET A 63 -13.61 -15.47 -9.68
N PRO A 64 -14.15 -15.63 -10.91
CA PRO A 64 -14.38 -16.94 -11.50
C PRO A 64 -13.10 -17.60 -12.03
N PHE A 65 -11.93 -16.96 -11.82
CA PHE A 65 -10.60 -17.40 -12.23
C PHE A 65 -9.72 -17.72 -11.01
N SER A 66 -8.58 -18.36 -11.24
CA SER A 66 -7.66 -18.68 -10.14
C SER A 66 -6.79 -17.47 -9.81
N LEU A 67 -7.00 -16.86 -8.64
CA LEU A 67 -6.19 -15.72 -8.19
C LEU A 67 -4.68 -16.01 -8.22
N ALA A 68 -4.25 -17.22 -7.83
CA ALA A 68 -2.84 -17.59 -7.87
C ALA A 68 -2.28 -17.74 -9.29
N ALA A 69 -3.13 -17.98 -10.29
CA ALA A 69 -2.74 -18.09 -11.70
C ALA A 69 -2.83 -16.75 -12.45
N THR A 70 -3.29 -15.69 -11.78
CA THR A 70 -3.39 -14.35 -12.36
C THR A 70 -2.42 -13.38 -11.69
N LEU A 71 -2.28 -12.22 -12.31
CA LEU A 71 -1.62 -11.06 -11.74
C LEU A 71 -2.54 -9.86 -11.93
N HIS A 72 -2.87 -9.20 -10.82
CA HIS A 72 -3.61 -7.94 -10.80
C HIS A 72 -2.61 -6.79 -10.81
N VAL A 73 -2.71 -5.91 -11.78
CA VAL A 73 -1.79 -4.78 -11.94
C VAL A 73 -2.57 -3.48 -11.83
N PHE A 74 -2.10 -2.60 -10.96
CA PHE A 74 -2.75 -1.32 -10.71
C PHE A 74 -1.78 -0.18 -11.06
N THR A 75 -2.15 0.64 -12.04
CA THR A 75 -1.42 1.85 -12.41
C THR A 75 -2.21 3.07 -11.97
N LYS A 76 -1.58 3.96 -11.20
CA LYS A 76 -2.16 5.27 -10.86
C LYS A 76 -1.67 6.32 -11.84
N ASP A 77 -2.55 7.21 -12.27
CA ASP A 77 -2.21 8.38 -13.09
C ASP A 77 -2.94 9.64 -12.56
N ALA A 78 -2.68 10.79 -13.18
CA ALA A 78 -3.20 12.08 -12.73
C ALA A 78 -4.73 12.21 -12.89
N GLU A 79 -5.36 11.39 -13.73
CA GLU A 79 -6.78 11.46 -14.08
C GLU A 79 -7.59 10.28 -13.48
N GLY A 80 -6.92 9.37 -12.76
CA GLY A 80 -7.49 8.18 -12.14
C GLY A 80 -6.48 7.04 -12.13
N GLY A 81 -6.76 5.96 -12.87
CA GLY A 81 -5.84 4.85 -13.00
C GLY A 81 -6.38 3.68 -13.83
N VAL A 82 -5.52 2.68 -14.04
CA VAL A 82 -5.82 1.44 -14.76
C VAL A 82 -5.74 0.25 -13.81
N GLN A 83 -6.78 -0.58 -13.80
CA GLN A 83 -6.75 -1.94 -13.24
C GLN A 83 -6.62 -2.91 -14.41
N GLN A 84 -5.58 -3.71 -14.41
CA GLN A 84 -5.37 -4.77 -15.39
C GLN A 84 -5.32 -6.11 -14.66
N VAL A 85 -5.92 -7.14 -15.25
CA VAL A 85 -5.82 -8.52 -14.76
C VAL A 85 -5.38 -9.39 -15.91
N ILE A 86 -4.30 -10.15 -15.71
CA ILE A 86 -3.74 -11.03 -16.73
C ILE A 86 -3.45 -12.42 -16.15
N ALA A 87 -3.54 -13.44 -17.00
CA ALA A 87 -3.03 -14.76 -16.68
C ALA A 87 -1.49 -14.73 -16.64
N ARG A 88 -0.90 -15.42 -15.65
CA ARG A 88 0.56 -15.60 -15.56
C ARG A 88 1.09 -16.41 -16.74
N ASP A 89 0.35 -17.44 -17.15
CA ASP A 89 0.53 -18.10 -18.43
C ASP A 89 -0.35 -17.41 -19.47
N LYS A 90 0.26 -16.61 -20.35
CA LYS A 90 -0.44 -15.87 -21.41
C LYS A 90 -1.11 -16.81 -22.44
N ALA A 91 -0.75 -18.09 -22.48
CA ALA A 91 -1.38 -19.10 -23.33
C ALA A 91 -2.58 -19.79 -22.66
N ASP A 92 -2.84 -19.54 -21.37
CA ASP A 92 -4.02 -20.08 -20.68
C ASP A 92 -5.29 -19.36 -21.15
N ALA A 93 -5.88 -19.91 -22.22
CA ALA A 93 -7.10 -19.41 -22.81
C ALA A 93 -8.30 -19.46 -21.85
N LYS A 94 -8.30 -20.39 -20.88
CA LYS A 94 -9.38 -20.51 -19.90
C LYS A 94 -9.33 -19.35 -18.92
N GLN A 95 -8.18 -19.10 -18.29
CA GLN A 95 -8.00 -17.96 -17.38
C GLN A 95 -8.27 -16.65 -18.12
N THR A 96 -7.71 -16.48 -19.32
CA THR A 96 -7.92 -15.29 -20.15
C THR A 96 -9.41 -15.03 -20.41
N SER A 97 -10.18 -16.05 -20.79
CA SER A 97 -11.61 -15.89 -21.05
C SER A 97 -12.40 -15.54 -19.79
N LEU A 98 -12.06 -16.15 -18.64
CA LEU A 98 -12.72 -15.87 -17.36
C LEU A 98 -12.42 -14.45 -16.87
N ILE A 99 -11.18 -13.99 -17.01
CA ILE A 99 -10.74 -12.64 -16.67
C ILE A 99 -11.51 -11.61 -17.49
N ARG A 100 -11.55 -11.76 -18.82
CA ARG A 100 -12.24 -10.82 -19.72
C ARG A 100 -13.72 -10.69 -19.37
N ARG A 101 -14.40 -11.82 -19.21
CA ARG A 101 -15.81 -11.83 -18.80
C ARG A 101 -16.00 -11.13 -17.46
N HIS A 102 -15.19 -11.47 -16.46
CA HIS A 102 -15.29 -10.87 -15.14
C HIS A 102 -15.08 -9.35 -15.17
N LEU A 103 -14.09 -8.86 -15.92
CA LEU A 103 -13.83 -7.42 -16.02
C LEU A 103 -14.97 -6.66 -16.72
N GLN A 104 -15.64 -7.27 -17.69
CA GLN A 104 -16.86 -6.71 -18.30
C GLN A 104 -18.00 -6.64 -17.28
N GLU A 105 -18.22 -7.72 -16.52
CA GLU A 105 -19.27 -7.79 -15.48
C GLU A 105 -19.05 -6.74 -14.39
N ILE A 106 -17.84 -6.63 -13.81
CA ILE A 106 -17.59 -5.64 -12.74
C ILE A 106 -17.61 -4.21 -13.27
N ARG A 107 -17.29 -3.99 -14.56
CA ARG A 107 -17.45 -2.67 -15.17
C ARG A 107 -18.92 -2.23 -15.15
N GLU A 108 -19.83 -3.12 -15.54
CA GLU A 108 -21.27 -2.82 -15.53
C GLU A 108 -21.77 -2.53 -14.10
N GLN A 109 -21.33 -3.34 -13.13
CA GLN A 109 -21.65 -3.12 -11.71
C GLN A 109 -21.11 -1.77 -11.21
N PHE A 110 -19.84 -1.45 -11.44
CA PHE A 110 -19.23 -0.21 -10.97
C PHE A 110 -19.84 1.03 -11.63
N LEU A 111 -20.22 0.97 -12.91
CA LEU A 111 -20.95 2.06 -13.57
C LEU A 111 -22.34 2.30 -12.96
N ALA A 112 -22.94 1.27 -12.35
CA ALA A 112 -24.18 1.36 -11.59
C ALA A 112 -23.98 1.72 -10.11
N GLY A 113 -22.73 1.93 -9.66
CA GLY A 113 -22.40 2.16 -8.25
C GLY A 113 -22.47 0.91 -7.37
N ASP A 114 -22.55 -0.28 -7.97
CA ASP A 114 -22.56 -1.55 -7.26
C ASP A 114 -21.13 -2.04 -6.99
N PHE A 115 -20.72 -1.94 -5.74
CA PHE A 115 -19.42 -2.40 -5.25
C PHE A 115 -19.55 -3.58 -4.26
N LEU A 116 -20.63 -4.36 -4.35
CA LEU A 116 -20.86 -5.50 -3.45
C LEU A 116 -19.78 -6.58 -3.59
N GLY A 117 -19.32 -6.87 -4.81
CA GLY A 117 -18.22 -7.81 -5.06
C GLY A 117 -16.94 -7.45 -4.31
N PRO A 118 -16.36 -6.25 -4.55
CA PRO A 118 -15.22 -5.77 -3.76
C PRO A 118 -15.48 -5.74 -2.25
N SER A 119 -16.66 -5.31 -1.81
CA SER A 119 -17.02 -5.27 -0.39
C SER A 119 -17.03 -6.66 0.25
N HIS A 120 -17.46 -7.69 -0.48
CA HIS A 120 -17.47 -9.08 -0.01
C HIS A 120 -16.05 -9.61 0.22
N ILE A 121 -15.13 -9.35 -0.71
CA ILE A 121 -13.75 -9.84 -0.62
C ILE A 121 -12.93 -9.04 0.41
N HIS A 122 -13.06 -7.72 0.38
CA HIS A 122 -12.13 -6.80 1.05
C HIS A 122 -12.69 -6.13 2.31
N GLY A 123 -14.00 -6.29 2.53
CA GLY A 123 -14.76 -5.59 3.55
C GLY A 123 -15.23 -4.20 3.11
N ALA A 124 -16.39 -3.78 3.62
CA ALA A 124 -16.99 -2.49 3.31
C ALA A 124 -16.14 -1.26 3.72
N GLN A 125 -15.11 -1.47 4.54
CA GLN A 125 -14.18 -0.44 5.03
C GLN A 125 -12.91 -0.33 4.19
N MET A 126 -12.84 -1.02 3.04
CA MET A 126 -11.69 -0.89 2.14
C MET A 126 -11.47 0.59 1.76
N PRO A 127 -10.24 1.12 1.90
CA PRO A 127 -9.96 2.52 1.57
C PRO A 127 -10.42 2.91 0.16
N GLY A 128 -11.12 4.03 0.05
CA GLY A 128 -11.66 4.55 -1.21
C GLY A 128 -13.03 3.99 -1.60
N LEU A 129 -13.45 2.84 -1.06
CA LEU A 129 -14.67 2.17 -1.50
C LEU A 129 -15.94 2.97 -1.18
N ALA A 130 -15.97 3.64 -0.03
CA ALA A 130 -17.11 4.47 0.37
C ALA A 130 -17.32 5.65 -0.59
N GLU A 131 -16.24 6.34 -0.97
CA GLU A 131 -16.28 7.46 -1.91
C GLU A 131 -16.66 6.99 -3.33
N LEU A 132 -16.10 5.85 -3.79
CA LEU A 132 -16.41 5.29 -5.10
C LEU A 132 -17.87 4.83 -5.22
N SER A 133 -18.42 4.22 -4.16
CA SER A 133 -19.79 3.67 -4.17
C SER A 133 -20.88 4.75 -4.18
N VAL A 134 -20.56 5.97 -3.77
CA VAL A 134 -21.52 7.10 -3.77
C VAL A 134 -21.29 8.07 -4.94
N ALA A 135 -20.33 7.78 -5.82
CA ALA A 135 -20.13 8.56 -7.04
C ALA A 135 -21.40 8.51 -7.91
N LYS A 136 -21.84 9.68 -8.38
CA LYS A 136 -23.02 9.78 -9.24
C LYS A 136 -22.69 9.21 -10.62
N PRO A 137 -23.70 8.68 -11.34
CA PRO A 137 -23.52 8.25 -12.73
C PRO A 137 -22.84 9.34 -13.57
N GLY A 138 -21.77 8.95 -14.27
CA GLY A 138 -20.97 9.85 -15.11
C GLY A 138 -19.85 10.62 -14.41
N GLN A 139 -19.73 10.57 -13.06
CA GLN A 139 -18.58 11.17 -12.37
C GLN A 139 -17.29 10.36 -12.54
N ILE A 140 -17.41 9.06 -12.78
CA ILE A 140 -16.30 8.17 -13.11
C ILE A 140 -16.68 7.47 -14.41
N SER A 141 -15.87 7.64 -15.46
CA SER A 141 -15.96 6.81 -16.65
C SER A 141 -15.06 5.60 -16.49
N ILE A 142 -15.56 4.43 -16.88
CA ILE A 142 -14.82 3.17 -16.81
C ILE A 142 -14.76 2.58 -18.23
N GLY A 143 -13.58 2.66 -18.84
CA GLY A 143 -13.27 2.03 -20.13
C GLY A 143 -12.89 0.57 -19.94
N TYR A 144 -13.11 -0.28 -20.95
CA TYR A 144 -12.69 -1.67 -20.99
C TYR A 144 -11.86 -1.92 -22.24
N GLU A 145 -10.79 -2.69 -22.12
CA GLU A 145 -9.98 -3.15 -23.25
C GLU A 145 -9.47 -4.59 -23.03
N ASP A 146 -9.49 -5.40 -24.10
CA ASP A 146 -8.82 -6.70 -24.13
C ASP A 146 -7.31 -6.49 -24.24
N VAL A 147 -6.53 -7.18 -23.41
CA VAL A 147 -5.07 -7.21 -23.51
C VAL A 147 -4.55 -8.63 -23.69
N THR A 148 -3.26 -8.78 -23.99
CA THR A 148 -2.65 -10.11 -24.09
C THR A 148 -2.75 -10.84 -22.74
N GLY A 149 -3.44 -11.99 -22.73
CA GLY A 149 -3.63 -12.81 -21.53
C GLY A 149 -4.70 -12.31 -20.55
N GLY A 150 -5.48 -11.27 -20.89
CA GLY A 150 -6.50 -10.74 -19.99
C GLY A 150 -7.26 -9.53 -20.51
N ALA A 151 -7.56 -8.59 -19.61
CA ALA A 151 -8.22 -7.32 -19.90
C ALA A 151 -7.83 -6.23 -18.88
N GLU A 152 -8.20 -5.00 -19.18
CA GLU A 152 -8.07 -3.87 -18.27
C GLU A 152 -9.31 -2.98 -18.21
N LEU A 153 -9.43 -2.27 -17.08
CA LEU A 153 -10.40 -1.23 -16.81
C LEU A 153 -9.68 0.09 -16.54
N ALA A 154 -10.00 1.11 -17.34
CA ALA A 154 -9.46 2.46 -17.18
C ALA A 154 -10.49 3.35 -16.47
N TYR A 155 -10.17 3.78 -15.26
CA TYR A 155 -10.99 4.67 -14.44
C TYR A 155 -10.53 6.11 -14.67
N ARG A 156 -11.45 6.97 -15.10
CA ARG A 156 -11.17 8.40 -15.37
C ARG A 156 -12.21 9.29 -14.72
N THR A 157 -11.74 10.40 -14.15
CA THR A 157 -12.60 11.41 -13.53
C THR A 157 -11.88 12.77 -13.49
N SER A 158 -12.66 13.86 -13.57
CA SER A 158 -12.15 15.21 -13.36
C SER A 158 -12.26 15.67 -11.90
N ASP A 159 -12.85 14.86 -11.01
CA ASP A 159 -12.99 15.15 -9.59
C ASP A 159 -11.73 14.70 -8.83
N PRO A 160 -10.91 15.63 -8.29
CA PRO A 160 -9.68 15.26 -7.59
C PRO A 160 -9.91 14.37 -6.37
N ALA A 161 -11.06 14.45 -5.71
CA ALA A 161 -11.38 13.60 -4.57
C ALA A 161 -11.60 12.14 -5.00
N LEU A 162 -12.23 11.94 -6.17
CA LEU A 162 -12.43 10.60 -6.74
C LEU A 162 -11.13 10.01 -7.28
N VAL A 163 -10.21 10.82 -7.83
CA VAL A 163 -8.85 10.36 -8.16
C VAL A 163 -8.14 9.81 -6.92
N VAL A 164 -8.17 10.55 -5.81
CA VAL A 164 -7.58 10.11 -4.54
C VAL A 164 -8.25 8.82 -4.03
N ALA A 165 -9.57 8.69 -4.18
CA ALA A 165 -10.30 7.47 -3.80
C ALA A 165 -9.87 6.26 -4.63
N ILE A 166 -9.76 6.40 -5.96
CA ILE A 166 -9.24 5.35 -6.87
C ILE A 166 -7.84 4.92 -6.41
N HIS A 167 -6.96 5.88 -6.11
CA HIS A 167 -5.59 5.59 -5.70
C HIS A 167 -5.52 4.82 -4.38
N ARG A 168 -6.30 5.23 -3.38
CA ARG A 168 -6.41 4.51 -2.09
C ARG A 168 -6.95 3.10 -2.28
N TRP A 169 -7.95 2.95 -3.14
CA TRP A 169 -8.54 1.65 -3.46
C TRP A 169 -7.55 0.73 -4.16
N PHE A 170 -6.77 1.23 -5.11
CA PHE A 170 -5.70 0.47 -5.76
C PHE A 170 -4.61 0.04 -4.77
N ASP A 171 -4.14 0.94 -3.92
CA ASP A 171 -3.11 0.62 -2.91
C ASP A 171 -3.61 -0.45 -1.92
N ALA A 172 -4.88 -0.36 -1.52
CA ALA A 172 -5.52 -1.36 -0.66
C ALA A 172 -5.60 -2.73 -1.35
N GLN A 173 -5.98 -2.78 -2.62
CA GLN A 173 -6.04 -4.02 -3.39
C GLN A 173 -4.66 -4.65 -3.57
N VAL A 174 -3.62 -3.86 -3.85
CA VAL A 174 -2.23 -4.36 -3.92
C VAL A 174 -1.81 -4.98 -2.58
N SER A 175 -2.17 -4.36 -1.46
CA SER A 175 -1.88 -4.94 -0.14
C SER A 175 -2.62 -6.26 0.10
N ASP A 176 -3.88 -6.34 -0.31
CA ASP A 176 -4.81 -7.44 0.00
C ASP A 176 -4.59 -8.67 -0.87
N HIS A 177 -4.27 -8.48 -2.15
CA HIS A 177 -3.97 -9.57 -3.07
C HIS A 177 -2.49 -10.04 -2.99
N GLY A 178 -1.65 -9.29 -2.28
CA GLY A 178 -0.29 -9.72 -1.94
C GLY A 178 0.55 -10.07 -3.17
N LYS A 179 1.09 -11.30 -3.21
CA LYS A 179 1.94 -11.77 -4.33
C LYS A 179 1.23 -11.83 -5.69
N ASP A 180 -0.10 -11.79 -5.68
CA ASP A 180 -0.94 -11.86 -6.88
C ASP A 180 -1.38 -10.47 -7.35
N ALA A 181 -0.86 -9.39 -6.74
CA ALA A 181 -1.02 -8.02 -7.23
C ALA A 181 0.27 -7.20 -7.19
N MET A 182 0.35 -6.17 -8.04
CA MET A 182 1.46 -5.21 -8.04
C MET A 182 1.05 -3.82 -8.54
N VAL A 183 1.88 -2.83 -8.22
CA VAL A 183 1.83 -1.50 -8.84
C VAL A 183 2.67 -1.52 -10.13
N GLY A 184 2.18 -0.89 -11.20
CA GLY A 184 2.95 -0.65 -12.42
C GLY A 184 2.17 -0.97 -13.69
N HIS A 185 2.88 -1.34 -14.75
CA HIS A 185 2.32 -1.85 -16.00
C HIS A 185 2.77 -3.30 -16.17
N ALA A 186 1.88 -4.19 -16.62
CA ALA A 186 2.34 -5.50 -17.07
C ALA A 186 2.95 -5.37 -18.46
N HIS A 187 4.09 -6.03 -18.68
CA HIS A 187 4.75 -6.15 -19.97
C HIS A 187 4.28 -7.40 -20.71
#